data_AF-A0A2W1BWB1-F1
#
_entry.id   AF-A0A2W1BWB1-F1
#
_cell.length_a   1.000
_cell.length_b   1.000
_cell.length_c   1.000
_cell.angle_alpha   90.00
_cell.angle_beta   90.00
_cell.angle_gamma   90.00
#
_symmetry.space_group_name_H-M   'P 1'
#
loop_
_entity.id
_entity.type
_entity.pdbx_description
1 polymer ?
#
loop_
_entity_poly.entity_id
_entity_poly.type
_entity_poly.pdbx_seq_one_letter_code
_entity_poly.pdbx_strand_id
1 'polypeptide(L)'
;MAAVRVTKRKLSENIYLFLGAGSAANGIASLTVAAMVAEGLTEKQARERVYMFDIDGLLSTRRPGGVPEHASAFGKDIEPEKDFEACVAKIKPSCLIGCSTVGGAFTPNVLKQMAKNTERPVIFALSNPTSKAECTAQAAYDHTEGRCIFASGSPFPPVKYGGKEYHTGQGNNSYIFPGVALGVIATATHHIPETMFLTAARTLAHYVSEQDLAIGRIYPSLAELKEVSVNIAIEVAKMAYDEGLASVYPEPKDLMKHVHNQMYNFNYECSMPVVWDWKPEEKFNVRPIQPVPKNI
;
A
#
# COMPACT_ATOMS: atom_id res chain seq x y z
N MET A 1 4.24 3.23 7.32
CA MET A 1 3.93 2.53 8.58
C MET A 1 5.08 1.66 9.08
N ALA A 2 5.59 0.67 8.32
CA ALA A 2 6.71 -0.16 8.78
C ALA A 2 7.94 0.65 9.24
N ALA A 3 8.28 1.74 8.54
CA ALA A 3 9.37 2.65 8.92
C ALA A 3 9.24 3.22 10.36
N VAL A 4 8.03 3.39 10.88
CA VAL A 4 7.78 3.88 12.27
C VAL A 4 8.40 2.96 13.31
N ARG A 5 8.44 1.65 13.05
CA ARG A 5 9.07 0.67 13.95
C ARG A 5 10.58 0.84 14.05
N VAL A 6 11.19 1.43 13.02
CA VAL A 6 12.64 1.70 12.97
C VAL A 6 12.95 3.11 13.48
N THR A 7 12.19 4.12 13.06
CA THR A 7 12.39 5.51 13.52
C THR A 7 11.93 5.74 14.95
N LYS A 8 11.09 4.85 15.49
CA LYS A 8 10.37 5.02 16.78
C LYS A 8 9.57 6.32 16.86
N ARG A 9 9.13 6.83 15.71
CA ARG A 9 8.42 8.09 15.54
C ARG A 9 7.08 7.87 14.87
N LYS A 10 5.98 8.26 15.51
CA LYS A 10 4.61 8.09 15.00
C LYS A 10 4.42 8.80 13.66
N LEU A 11 3.45 8.40 12.85
CA LEU A 11 3.21 9.05 11.55
C LEU A 11 2.89 10.53 11.75
N SER A 12 2.09 10.84 12.77
CA SER A 12 1.67 12.17 13.21
C SER A 12 2.81 13.06 13.72
N GLU A 13 4.00 12.52 13.96
CA GLU A 13 5.16 13.28 14.43
C GLU A 13 6.13 13.66 13.29
N ASN A 14 5.90 13.15 12.09
CA ASN A 14 6.74 13.37 10.92
C ASN A 14 6.32 14.64 10.15
N ILE A 15 7.24 15.13 9.32
CA ILE A 15 6.98 16.13 8.28
C ILE A 15 7.30 15.46 6.95
N TYR A 16 6.34 15.51 6.03
CA TYR A 16 6.41 14.85 4.72
C TYR A 16 6.60 15.91 3.65
N LEU A 17 7.65 15.77 2.85
CA LEU A 17 7.87 16.57 1.65
C LEU A 17 7.81 15.67 0.42
N PHE A 18 6.86 15.96 -0.46
CA PHE A 18 6.69 15.30 -1.73
C PHE A 18 7.38 16.10 -2.85
N LEU A 19 8.19 15.44 -3.66
CA LEU A 19 8.62 15.93 -4.96
C LEU A 19 7.69 15.33 -6.03
N GLY A 20 6.86 16.19 -6.62
CA GLY A 20 5.70 15.86 -7.43
C GLY A 20 4.40 16.17 -6.69
N ALA A 21 3.43 16.75 -7.39
CA ALA A 21 2.08 17.04 -6.89
C ALA A 21 0.99 16.43 -7.79
N GLY A 22 1.32 15.38 -8.55
CA GLY A 22 0.37 14.68 -9.42
C GLY A 22 -0.55 13.72 -8.65
N SER A 23 -1.24 12.85 -9.38
CA SER A 23 -2.22 11.89 -8.82
C SER A 23 -1.62 10.97 -7.75
N ALA A 24 -0.44 10.39 -8.01
CA ALA A 24 0.24 9.51 -7.05
C ALA A 24 0.59 10.24 -5.74
N ALA A 25 1.17 11.43 -5.83
CA ALA A 25 1.53 12.23 -4.67
C ALA A 25 0.30 12.62 -3.84
N ASN A 26 -0.79 13.06 -4.49
CA ASN A 26 -2.04 13.39 -3.81
C ASN A 26 -2.67 12.17 -3.13
N GLY A 27 -2.74 11.01 -3.81
CA GLY A 27 -3.28 9.79 -3.22
C GLY A 27 -2.49 9.34 -1.98
N ILE A 28 -1.15 9.32 -2.07
CA ILE A 28 -0.29 8.97 -0.94
C ILE A 28 -0.44 9.99 0.20
N ALA A 29 -0.49 11.28 -0.11
CA ALA A 29 -0.65 12.35 0.86
C ALA A 29 -2.00 12.28 1.58
N SER A 30 -3.11 12.06 0.87
CA SER A 30 -4.44 11.89 1.46
C SER A 30 -4.48 10.69 2.40
N LEU A 31 -3.94 9.54 1.99
CA LEU A 31 -3.88 8.36 2.84
C LEU A 31 -2.96 8.57 4.05
N THR A 32 -1.88 9.35 3.90
CA THR A 32 -0.98 9.74 5.00
C THR A 32 -1.72 10.65 5.98
N VAL A 33 -2.54 11.59 5.51
CA VAL A 33 -3.42 12.42 6.35
C VAL A 33 -4.41 11.55 7.11
N ALA A 34 -5.13 10.64 6.43
CA ALA A 34 -6.07 9.72 7.07
C ALA A 34 -5.38 8.86 8.16
N ALA A 35 -4.16 8.39 7.90
CA ALA A 35 -3.38 7.65 8.88
C ALA A 35 -2.99 8.49 10.11
N MET A 36 -2.61 9.76 9.92
CA MET A 36 -2.31 10.68 11.02
C MET A 36 -3.56 11.08 11.81
N VAL A 37 -4.70 11.22 11.14
CA VAL A 37 -6.00 11.48 11.80
C VAL A 37 -6.39 10.31 12.69
N ALA A 38 -6.19 9.08 12.21
CA ALA A 38 -6.43 7.89 13.01
C ALA A 38 -5.43 7.71 14.19
N GLU A 39 -4.31 8.45 14.21
CA GLU A 39 -3.42 8.55 15.37
C GLU A 39 -3.83 9.68 16.35
N GLY A 40 -4.90 10.42 16.05
CA GLY A 40 -5.50 11.42 16.94
C GLY A 40 -5.30 12.88 16.51
N LEU A 41 -4.67 13.16 15.36
CA LEU A 41 -4.64 14.52 14.83
C LEU A 41 -5.98 14.93 14.22
N THR A 42 -6.28 16.22 14.23
CA THR A 42 -7.30 16.76 13.32
C THR A 42 -6.80 16.72 11.88
N GLU A 43 -7.72 16.67 10.92
CA GLU A 43 -7.38 16.69 9.49
C GLU A 43 -6.56 17.93 9.10
N LYS A 44 -6.85 19.09 9.72
CA LYS A 44 -6.07 20.32 9.55
C LYS A 44 -4.62 20.15 10.02
N GLN A 45 -4.40 19.66 11.24
CA GLN A 45 -3.06 19.42 11.78
C GLN A 45 -2.29 18.37 10.98
N ALA A 46 -2.99 17.34 10.50
CA ALA A 46 -2.40 16.32 9.63
C ALA A 46 -1.96 16.92 8.29
N ARG A 47 -2.82 17.73 7.64
CA ARG A 47 -2.45 18.45 6.41
C ARG A 47 -1.30 19.40 6.62
N GLU A 48 -1.22 20.11 7.75
CA GLU A 48 -0.11 21.02 8.10
C GLU A 48 1.28 20.37 8.02
N ARG A 49 1.37 19.05 8.19
CA ARG A 49 2.61 18.26 8.14
C ARG A 49 3.01 17.78 6.75
N VAL A 50 2.17 18.01 5.74
CA VAL A 50 2.40 17.57 4.37
C VAL A 50 2.70 18.77 3.49
N TYR A 51 3.82 18.70 2.78
CA TYR A 51 4.29 19.69 1.81
C TYR A 51 4.48 19.02 0.45
N MET A 52 4.19 19.74 -0.62
CA MET A 52 4.38 19.27 -1.99
C MET A 52 5.18 20.29 -2.79
N PHE A 53 5.97 19.79 -3.72
CA PHE A 53 6.78 20.59 -4.64
C PHE A 53 6.53 20.08 -6.06
N ASP A 54 6.14 20.94 -6.99
CA ASP A 54 5.92 20.58 -8.39
C ASP A 54 6.86 21.34 -9.34
N ILE A 55 6.53 21.36 -10.63
CA ILE A 55 7.34 22.03 -11.66
C ILE A 55 7.49 23.54 -11.43
N ASP A 56 6.52 24.18 -10.75
CA ASP A 56 6.53 25.61 -10.44
C ASP A 56 7.09 25.91 -9.04
N GLY A 57 7.54 24.87 -8.32
CA GLY A 57 8.15 24.94 -7.01
C GLY A 57 7.24 24.45 -5.88
N LEU A 58 7.49 24.92 -4.67
CA LEU A 58 6.67 24.63 -3.49
C LEU A 58 5.21 25.04 -3.74
N LEU A 59 4.25 24.19 -3.33
CA LEU A 59 2.81 24.46 -3.41
C LEU A 59 2.39 25.54 -2.40
N SER A 60 2.76 26.78 -2.72
CA SER A 60 2.41 27.98 -1.98
C SER A 60 1.19 28.67 -2.60
N THR A 61 0.27 29.13 -1.75
CA THR A 61 -0.85 30.00 -2.18
C THR A 61 -0.39 31.40 -2.62
N ARG A 62 0.87 31.77 -2.32
CA ARG A 62 1.50 33.05 -2.68
C ARG A 62 2.27 32.97 -4.01
N ARG A 63 2.41 31.79 -4.63
CA ARG A 63 3.17 31.64 -5.88
C ARG A 63 2.38 32.15 -7.09
N PRO A 64 3.05 32.64 -8.14
CA PRO A 64 2.38 32.94 -9.41
C PRO A 64 1.65 31.71 -9.95
N GLY A 65 0.38 31.87 -10.36
CA GLY A 65 -0.46 30.76 -10.82
C GLY A 65 -1.18 29.98 -9.71
N GLY A 66 -0.85 30.24 -8.44
CA GLY A 66 -1.54 29.64 -7.28
C GLY A 66 -1.31 28.12 -7.17
N VAL A 67 -2.16 27.47 -6.37
CA VAL A 67 -2.12 26.02 -6.14
C VAL A 67 -3.07 25.32 -7.13
N PRO A 68 -2.63 24.27 -7.84
CA PRO A 68 -3.49 23.50 -8.74
C PRO A 68 -4.70 22.93 -8.01
N GLU A 69 -5.87 22.97 -8.65
CA GLU A 69 -7.13 22.54 -8.03
C GLU A 69 -7.07 21.12 -7.45
N HIS A 70 -6.49 20.18 -8.20
CA HIS A 70 -6.33 18.78 -7.80
C HIS A 70 -5.40 18.57 -6.58
N ALA A 71 -4.59 19.57 -6.22
CA ALA A 71 -3.68 19.55 -5.08
C ALA A 71 -4.00 20.66 -4.04
N SER A 72 -5.15 21.32 -4.18
CA SER A 72 -5.58 22.46 -3.36
C SER A 72 -5.55 22.16 -1.85
N ALA A 73 -5.88 20.93 -1.46
CA ALA A 73 -5.86 20.46 -0.07
C ALA A 73 -4.48 20.55 0.61
N PHE A 74 -3.40 20.62 -0.17
CA PHE A 74 -2.02 20.65 0.32
C PHE A 74 -1.32 22.00 0.09
N GLY A 75 -2.04 22.99 -0.44
CA GLY A 75 -1.56 24.37 -0.58
C GLY A 75 -1.20 25.00 0.77
N LYS A 76 -0.11 25.76 0.81
CA LYS A 76 0.41 26.40 2.02
C LYS A 76 0.50 27.92 1.87
N ASP A 77 0.07 28.65 2.89
CA ASP A 77 0.32 30.08 2.97
C ASP A 77 1.72 30.38 3.49
N ILE A 78 2.72 30.15 2.65
CA ILE A 78 4.15 30.33 2.94
C ILE A 78 4.86 30.96 1.74
N GLU A 79 6.05 31.52 1.96
CA GLU A 79 6.84 32.08 0.85
C GLU A 79 7.12 31.03 -0.24
N PRO A 80 6.89 31.35 -1.53
CA PRO A 80 7.24 30.48 -2.64
C PRO A 80 8.73 30.13 -2.60
N GLU A 81 9.05 28.91 -3.01
CA GLU A 81 10.42 28.43 -3.12
C GLU A 81 10.53 27.59 -4.39
N LYS A 82 11.51 27.92 -5.24
CA LYS A 82 11.75 27.23 -6.52
C LYS A 82 12.99 26.33 -6.48
N ASP A 83 13.84 26.51 -5.47
CA ASP A 83 14.96 25.61 -5.23
C ASP A 83 14.51 24.48 -4.29
N PHE A 84 14.49 23.26 -4.81
CA PHE A 84 14.10 22.08 -4.05
C PHE A 84 15.06 21.80 -2.89
N GLU A 85 16.37 22.03 -3.06
CA GLU A 85 17.35 21.83 -1.98
C GLU A 85 17.13 22.84 -0.84
N ALA A 86 16.93 24.11 -1.19
CA ALA A 86 16.58 25.16 -0.23
C ALA A 86 15.26 24.83 0.49
N CYS A 87 14.28 24.29 -0.23
CA CYS A 87 13.01 23.84 0.32
C CYS A 87 13.20 22.73 1.38
N VAL A 88 14.02 21.71 1.08
CA VAL A 88 14.36 20.63 2.01
C VAL A 88 15.09 21.17 3.26
N ALA A 89 15.99 22.14 3.09
CA ALA A 89 16.69 22.76 4.21
C ALA A 89 15.77 23.62 5.11
N LYS A 90 14.80 24.32 4.50
CA LYS A 90 13.84 25.19 5.19
C LYS A 90 12.76 24.41 5.94
N ILE A 91 12.13 23.45 5.27
CA ILE A 91 11.01 22.65 5.82
C ILE A 91 11.51 21.61 6.83
N LYS A 92 12.75 21.13 6.66
CA LYS A 92 13.35 20.08 7.49
C LYS A 92 12.50 18.81 7.58
N PRO A 93 12.06 18.23 6.44
CA PRO A 93 11.23 17.03 6.47
C PRO A 93 11.98 15.84 7.06
N SER A 94 11.24 14.95 7.73
CA SER A 94 11.74 13.65 8.16
C SER A 94 11.47 12.54 7.14
N CYS A 95 10.47 12.76 6.28
CA CYS A 95 10.10 11.88 5.17
C CYS A 95 10.17 12.65 3.85
N LEU A 96 10.97 12.15 2.90
CA LEU A 96 11.08 12.68 1.55
C LEU A 96 10.55 11.64 0.55
N ILE A 97 9.54 12.01 -0.24
CA ILE A 97 8.84 11.08 -1.14
C ILE A 97 8.89 11.65 -2.56
N GLY A 98 9.49 10.91 -3.48
CA GLY A 98 9.60 11.26 -4.88
C GLY A 98 8.56 10.55 -5.73
N CYS A 99 7.78 11.32 -6.48
CA CYS A 99 6.75 10.88 -7.43
C CYS A 99 6.71 11.83 -8.65
N SER A 100 7.86 12.32 -9.11
CA SER A 100 7.96 13.41 -10.10
C SER A 100 8.41 12.99 -11.49
N THR A 101 8.85 11.74 -11.67
CA THR A 101 9.51 11.22 -12.88
C THR A 101 10.83 11.91 -13.26
N VAL A 102 11.41 12.69 -12.34
CA VAL A 102 12.69 13.38 -12.52
C VAL A 102 13.81 12.54 -11.90
N GLY A 103 14.48 11.75 -12.74
CA GLY A 103 15.61 10.92 -12.32
C GLY A 103 16.75 11.75 -11.74
N GLY A 104 17.31 11.31 -10.61
CA GLY A 104 18.44 11.98 -9.95
C GLY A 104 18.09 13.28 -9.20
N ALA A 105 16.80 13.61 -9.04
CA ALA A 105 16.39 14.83 -8.34
C ALA A 105 16.77 14.86 -6.84
N PHE A 106 16.93 13.71 -6.19
CA PHE A 106 17.47 13.63 -4.83
C PHE A 106 19.00 13.59 -4.91
N THR A 107 19.57 14.77 -5.15
CA THR A 107 21.01 14.97 -5.29
C THR A 107 21.75 14.59 -4.00
N PRO A 108 23.08 14.38 -4.05
CA PRO A 108 23.89 14.16 -2.85
C PRO A 108 23.71 15.24 -1.77
N ASN A 109 23.50 16.48 -2.17
CA ASN A 109 23.26 17.57 -1.21
C ASN A 109 21.90 17.46 -0.55
N VAL A 110 20.83 17.17 -1.33
CA VAL A 110 19.49 16.91 -0.79
C VAL A 110 19.52 15.75 0.21
N LEU A 111 20.20 14.64 -0.14
CA LEU A 111 20.33 13.47 0.72
C LEU A 111 21.10 13.77 2.02
N LYS A 112 22.23 14.48 1.92
CA LYS A 112 22.98 14.97 3.09
C LYS A 112 22.13 15.91 3.95
N GLN A 113 21.31 16.76 3.31
CA GLN A 113 20.42 17.66 4.03
C GLN A 113 19.33 16.89 4.78
N MET A 114 18.74 15.84 4.18
CA MET A 114 17.84 14.92 4.88
C MET A 114 18.53 14.27 6.09
N ALA A 115 19.78 13.85 5.93
CA ALA A 115 20.58 13.25 7.00
C ALA A 115 20.90 14.22 8.15
N LYS A 116 20.92 15.54 7.88
CA LYS A 116 21.02 16.61 8.89
C LYS A 116 19.69 16.94 9.56
N ASN A 117 18.59 16.84 8.81
CA ASN A 117 17.25 17.21 9.29
C ASN A 117 16.71 16.21 10.33
N THR A 118 17.08 14.94 10.23
CA THR A 118 16.62 13.87 11.14
C THR A 118 17.66 12.76 11.26
N GLU A 119 17.67 12.07 12.41
CA GLU A 119 18.61 10.98 12.69
C GLU A 119 18.43 9.80 11.74
N ARG A 120 17.19 9.43 11.41
CA ARG A 120 16.84 8.31 10.53
C ARG A 120 15.92 8.83 9.41
N PRO A 121 16.44 9.40 8.31
CA PRO A 121 15.61 9.97 7.26
C PRO A 121 14.88 8.88 6.47
N VAL A 122 13.59 9.05 6.25
CA VAL A 122 12.80 8.19 5.36
C VAL A 122 12.86 8.78 3.96
N ILE A 123 13.38 8.02 2.99
CA ILE A 123 13.60 8.49 1.61
C ILE A 123 12.98 7.48 0.65
N PHE A 124 11.90 7.87 -0.02
CA PHE A 124 11.20 7.04 -0.99
C PHE A 124 11.39 7.58 -2.41
N ALA A 125 12.02 6.82 -3.29
CA ALA A 125 12.22 7.15 -4.70
C ALA A 125 11.25 6.33 -5.58
N LEU A 126 10.01 6.78 -5.71
CA LEU A 126 8.91 5.96 -6.24
C LEU A 126 8.73 6.08 -7.75
N SER A 127 9.44 6.98 -8.41
CA SER A 127 9.36 7.12 -9.86
C SER A 127 9.88 5.87 -10.59
N ASN A 128 9.19 5.52 -11.68
CA ASN A 128 9.47 4.34 -12.50
C ASN A 128 9.75 4.75 -13.96
N PRO A 129 10.55 3.97 -14.72
CA PRO A 129 11.39 2.84 -14.27
C PRO A 129 12.64 3.34 -13.49
N THR A 130 13.61 2.46 -13.20
CA THR A 130 14.82 2.79 -12.43
C THR A 130 15.57 4.05 -12.93
N SER A 131 15.58 4.30 -14.24
CA SER A 131 16.19 5.50 -14.83
C SER A 131 15.50 6.82 -14.46
N LYS A 132 14.29 6.74 -13.89
CA LYS A 132 13.49 7.87 -13.42
C LYS A 132 13.44 7.98 -11.90
N ALA A 133 14.04 7.05 -11.17
CA ALA A 133 14.10 7.11 -9.72
C ALA A 133 14.85 8.38 -9.27
N GLU A 134 14.31 9.06 -8.27
CA GLU A 134 14.85 10.33 -7.77
C GLU A 134 16.27 10.17 -7.22
N CYS A 135 16.60 9.00 -6.68
CA CYS A 135 17.98 8.56 -6.43
C CYS A 135 18.05 7.03 -6.46
N THR A 136 19.29 6.50 -6.49
CA THR A 136 19.52 5.07 -6.30
C THR A 136 19.56 4.73 -4.82
N ALA A 137 19.31 3.46 -4.48
CA ALA A 137 19.46 2.97 -3.12
C ALA A 137 20.88 3.21 -2.58
N GLN A 138 21.91 2.93 -3.38
CA GLN A 138 23.31 3.15 -2.98
C GLN A 138 23.60 4.62 -2.66
N ALA A 139 23.15 5.55 -3.52
CA ALA A 139 23.34 6.98 -3.28
C ALA A 139 22.65 7.45 -1.99
N ALA A 140 21.44 6.95 -1.71
CA ALA A 140 20.73 7.27 -0.47
C ALA A 140 21.52 6.82 0.77
N TYR A 141 22.07 5.60 0.78
CA TYR A 141 22.88 5.12 1.90
C TYR A 141 24.21 5.89 2.01
N ASP A 142 24.93 6.07 0.90
CA ASP A 142 26.23 6.75 0.89
C ASP A 142 26.14 8.19 1.42
N HIS A 143 25.08 8.91 1.04
CA HIS A 143 24.89 10.31 1.39
C HIS A 143 24.07 10.54 2.67
N THR A 144 23.65 9.48 3.35
CA THR A 144 23.00 9.55 4.67
C THR A 144 23.73 8.74 5.74
N GLU A 145 24.98 8.35 5.45
CA GLU A 145 25.82 7.58 6.36
C GLU A 145 25.19 6.24 6.76
N GLY A 146 24.44 5.62 5.85
CA GLY A 146 23.71 4.37 6.07
C GLY A 146 22.51 4.48 7.02
N ARG A 147 22.14 5.68 7.46
CA ARG A 147 21.06 5.90 8.44
C ARG A 147 19.67 5.95 7.81
N CYS A 148 19.57 6.16 6.49
CA CYS A 148 18.27 6.26 5.84
C CYS A 148 17.44 4.97 5.95
N ILE A 149 16.14 5.16 5.88
CA ILE A 149 15.18 4.11 5.55
C ILE A 149 14.75 4.35 4.12
N PHE A 150 15.13 3.44 3.22
CA PHE A 150 14.93 3.60 1.79
C PHE A 150 13.91 2.61 1.23
N ALA A 151 13.07 3.09 0.33
CA ALA A 151 12.27 2.25 -0.57
C ALA A 151 12.13 2.91 -1.94
N SER A 152 11.85 2.11 -2.95
CA SER A 152 11.74 2.59 -4.32
C SER A 152 10.55 1.99 -5.06
N GLY A 153 10.14 2.64 -6.16
CA GLY A 153 9.12 2.11 -7.06
C GLY A 153 9.66 0.97 -7.93
N SER A 154 10.92 1.08 -8.35
CA SER A 154 11.64 0.10 -9.16
C SER A 154 12.66 -0.69 -8.31
N PRO A 155 13.00 -1.93 -8.68
CA PRO A 155 13.98 -2.72 -7.93
C PRO A 155 15.40 -2.14 -8.08
N PHE A 156 16.17 -2.24 -7.01
CA PHE A 156 17.62 -1.95 -6.98
C PHE A 156 18.38 -3.17 -6.46
N PRO A 157 19.65 -3.34 -6.85
CA PRO A 157 20.51 -4.37 -6.27
C PRO A 157 20.74 -4.11 -4.76
N PRO A 158 21.21 -5.13 -4.00
CA PRO A 158 21.60 -4.94 -2.61
C PRO A 158 22.64 -3.83 -2.45
N VAL A 159 22.53 -3.07 -1.36
CA VAL A 159 23.44 -1.97 -1.02
C VAL A 159 24.49 -2.46 -0.05
N LYS A 160 25.76 -2.18 -0.33
CA LYS A 160 26.87 -2.47 0.59
C LYS A 160 27.33 -1.17 1.25
N TYR A 161 27.22 -1.10 2.56
CA TYR A 161 27.62 0.09 3.33
C TYR A 161 28.14 -0.31 4.70
N GLY A 162 29.28 0.24 5.13
CA GLY A 162 29.83 0.00 6.47
C GLY A 162 30.11 -1.48 6.79
N GLY A 163 30.47 -2.29 5.79
CA GLY A 163 30.68 -3.74 5.96
C GLY A 163 29.40 -4.58 6.09
N LYS A 164 28.22 -3.96 5.95
CA LYS A 164 26.91 -4.62 5.96
C LYS A 164 26.26 -4.57 4.58
N GLU A 165 25.47 -5.60 4.28
CA GLU A 165 24.62 -5.65 3.10
C GLU A 165 23.15 -5.35 3.49
N TYR A 166 22.48 -4.53 2.68
CA TYR A 166 21.11 -4.10 2.86
C TYR A 166 20.26 -4.46 1.64
N HIS A 167 19.02 -4.89 1.88
CA HIS A 167 18.06 -5.24 0.84
C HIS A 167 16.85 -4.32 0.93
N THR A 168 16.91 -3.20 0.22
CA THR A 168 15.83 -2.20 0.25
C THR A 168 14.54 -2.74 -0.37
N GLY A 169 13.40 -2.36 0.19
CA GLY A 169 12.09 -2.83 -0.28
C GLY A 169 11.57 -2.04 -1.49
N GLN A 170 10.70 -2.67 -2.26
CA GLN A 170 9.97 -2.04 -3.36
C GLN A 170 8.55 -1.71 -2.94
N GLY A 171 8.15 -0.44 -3.05
CA GLY A 171 6.78 0.01 -2.83
C GLY A 171 5.88 -0.34 -4.01
N ASN A 172 5.58 -1.62 -4.19
CA ASN A 172 4.80 -2.14 -5.32
C ASN A 172 3.31 -2.26 -4.96
N ASN A 173 2.43 -1.78 -5.84
CA ASN A 173 0.99 -1.88 -5.67
C ASN A 173 0.49 -3.33 -5.52
N SER A 174 1.29 -4.32 -5.98
CA SER A 174 1.01 -5.75 -5.85
C SER A 174 0.84 -6.22 -4.41
N TYR A 175 1.35 -5.48 -3.42
CA TYR A 175 1.07 -5.78 -2.02
C TYR A 175 -0.35 -5.43 -1.58
N ILE A 176 -1.06 -4.58 -2.31
CA ILE A 176 -2.35 -4.03 -1.88
C ILE A 176 -3.49 -4.54 -2.75
N PHE A 177 -3.43 -4.34 -4.07
CA PHE A 177 -4.58 -4.59 -4.94
C PHE A 177 -5.10 -6.03 -4.89
N PRO A 178 -4.28 -7.10 -4.82
CA PRO A 178 -4.82 -8.46 -4.79
C PRO A 178 -5.63 -8.73 -3.53
N GLY A 179 -5.11 -8.32 -2.37
CA GLY A 179 -5.78 -8.53 -1.08
C GLY A 179 -7.05 -7.69 -0.94
N VAL A 180 -6.98 -6.40 -1.32
CA VAL A 180 -8.17 -5.53 -1.31
C VAL A 180 -9.25 -6.08 -2.25
N ALA A 181 -8.89 -6.45 -3.49
CA ALA A 181 -9.84 -7.00 -4.44
C ALA A 181 -10.46 -8.31 -3.94
N LEU A 182 -9.66 -9.23 -3.40
CA LEU A 182 -10.15 -10.48 -2.83
C LEU A 182 -11.14 -10.24 -1.68
N GLY A 183 -10.84 -9.30 -0.76
CA GLY A 183 -11.73 -8.97 0.35
C GLY A 183 -13.05 -8.34 -0.12
N VAL A 184 -12.99 -7.41 -1.08
CA VAL A 184 -14.16 -6.77 -1.70
C VAL A 184 -15.04 -7.81 -2.40
N ILE A 185 -14.44 -8.70 -3.20
CA ILE A 185 -15.16 -9.74 -3.94
C ILE A 185 -15.78 -10.75 -2.96
N ALA A 186 -15.01 -11.22 -1.97
CA ALA A 186 -15.47 -12.21 -1.00
C ALA A 186 -16.68 -11.73 -0.18
N THR A 187 -16.82 -10.42 0.02
CA THR A 187 -17.92 -9.81 0.78
C THR A 187 -18.97 -9.12 -0.08
N ALA A 188 -18.79 -9.12 -1.41
CA ALA A 188 -19.57 -8.30 -2.34
C ALA A 188 -19.73 -6.84 -1.85
N THR A 189 -18.62 -6.25 -1.39
CA THR A 189 -18.61 -4.89 -0.85
C THR A 189 -19.04 -3.88 -1.91
N HIS A 190 -20.02 -3.02 -1.59
CA HIS A 190 -20.63 -2.13 -2.57
C HIS A 190 -19.91 -0.77 -2.76
N HIS A 191 -19.07 -0.34 -1.81
CA HIS A 191 -18.23 0.86 -1.91
C HIS A 191 -16.83 0.61 -1.31
N ILE A 192 -15.80 1.20 -1.92
CA ILE A 192 -14.40 1.07 -1.47
C ILE A 192 -13.95 2.42 -0.87
N PRO A 193 -14.13 2.65 0.44
CA PRO A 193 -13.66 3.87 1.09
C PRO A 193 -12.14 3.90 1.28
N GLU A 194 -11.57 5.07 1.54
CA GLU A 194 -10.13 5.23 1.86
C GLU A 194 -9.71 4.42 3.10
N THR A 195 -10.63 4.21 4.06
CA THR A 195 -10.41 3.39 5.25
C THR A 195 -10.02 1.96 4.88
N MET A 196 -10.50 1.43 3.74
CA MET A 196 -10.14 0.10 3.25
C MET A 196 -8.66 0.01 2.86
N PHE A 197 -8.15 1.04 2.17
CA PHE A 197 -6.73 1.12 1.84
C PHE A 197 -5.86 1.37 3.07
N LEU A 198 -6.37 2.11 4.05
CA LEU A 198 -5.67 2.31 5.33
C LEU A 198 -5.56 1.00 6.12
N THR A 199 -6.62 0.20 6.16
CA THR A 199 -6.63 -1.14 6.75
C THR A 199 -5.63 -2.04 6.03
N ALA A 200 -5.66 -2.09 4.69
CA ALA A 200 -4.69 -2.87 3.92
C ALA A 200 -3.24 -2.45 4.19
N ALA A 201 -2.96 -1.14 4.26
CA ALA A 201 -1.62 -0.61 4.54
C ALA A 201 -1.13 -0.95 5.96
N ARG A 202 -2.04 -0.95 6.95
CA ARG A 202 -1.74 -1.37 8.33
C ARG A 202 -1.41 -2.85 8.39
N THR A 203 -2.24 -3.70 7.77
CA THR A 203 -2.03 -5.14 7.71
C THR A 203 -0.69 -5.44 7.04
N LEU A 204 -0.41 -4.85 5.87
CA LEU A 204 0.88 -5.01 5.20
C LEU A 204 2.08 -4.65 6.09
N ALA A 205 2.00 -3.55 6.84
CA ALA A 205 3.07 -3.11 7.72
C ALA A 205 3.30 -4.02 8.93
N HIS A 206 2.25 -4.73 9.38
CA HIS A 206 2.34 -5.74 10.43
C HIS A 206 3.12 -6.98 9.97
N TYR A 207 2.99 -7.34 8.69
CA TYR A 207 3.68 -8.48 8.08
C TYR A 207 5.17 -8.27 7.80
N VAL A 208 5.71 -7.07 8.01
CA VAL A 208 7.16 -6.84 7.90
C VAL A 208 7.86 -7.44 9.13
N SER A 209 8.72 -8.44 8.94
CA SER A 209 9.40 -9.08 10.07
C SER A 209 10.52 -8.20 10.66
N GLU A 210 10.97 -8.49 11.89
CA GLU A 210 12.19 -7.84 12.42
C GLU A 210 13.43 -8.20 11.59
N GLN A 211 13.45 -9.36 10.92
CA GLN A 211 14.53 -9.77 10.01
C GLN A 211 14.56 -8.88 8.76
N ASP A 212 13.39 -8.56 8.19
CA ASP A 212 13.27 -7.60 7.08
C ASP A 212 13.78 -6.21 7.50
N LEU A 213 13.35 -5.72 8.67
CA LEU A 213 13.81 -4.43 9.18
C LEU A 213 15.32 -4.41 9.44
N ALA A 214 15.88 -5.51 9.95
CA ALA A 214 17.31 -5.63 10.24
C ALA A 214 18.18 -5.50 8.97
N ILE A 215 17.67 -5.90 7.80
CA ILE A 215 18.36 -5.75 6.51
C ILE A 215 17.93 -4.49 5.74
N GLY A 216 17.19 -3.57 6.37
CA GLY A 216 16.76 -2.32 5.76
C GLY A 216 15.55 -2.44 4.82
N ARG A 217 14.82 -3.55 4.88
CA ARG A 217 13.60 -3.79 4.10
C ARG A 217 12.37 -3.37 4.89
N ILE A 218 11.50 -2.56 4.30
CA ILE A 218 10.27 -2.06 4.94
C ILE A 218 8.97 -2.58 4.30
N TYR A 219 9.11 -3.61 3.46
CA TYR A 219 8.02 -4.39 2.87
C TYR A 219 8.36 -5.87 3.12
N PRO A 220 7.37 -6.77 3.24
CA PRO A 220 7.63 -8.19 3.39
C PRO A 220 8.30 -8.77 2.13
N SER A 221 8.71 -10.04 2.17
CA SER A 221 9.25 -10.70 0.99
C SER A 221 8.17 -10.88 -0.08
N LEU A 222 8.54 -10.77 -1.36
CA LEU A 222 7.61 -11.10 -2.46
C LEU A 222 7.18 -12.58 -2.45
N ALA A 223 7.97 -13.46 -1.83
CA ALA A 223 7.58 -14.87 -1.65
C ALA A 223 6.36 -15.03 -0.73
N GLU A 224 6.11 -14.05 0.14
CA GLU A 224 5.00 -14.05 1.11
C GLU A 224 3.76 -13.33 0.56
N LEU A 225 3.81 -12.83 -0.68
CA LEU A 225 2.78 -11.97 -1.27
C LEU A 225 1.39 -12.60 -1.25
N LYS A 226 1.29 -13.92 -1.48
CA LYS A 226 0.04 -14.66 -1.42
C LYS A 226 -0.57 -14.60 -0.02
N GLU A 227 0.23 -14.91 0.99
CA GLU A 227 -0.22 -14.93 2.40
C GLU A 227 -0.60 -13.52 2.86
N VAL A 228 0.23 -12.52 2.54
CA VAL A 228 -0.05 -11.12 2.82
C VAL A 228 -1.37 -10.67 2.16
N SER A 229 -1.62 -11.09 0.93
CA SER A 229 -2.87 -10.75 0.21
C SER A 229 -4.10 -11.36 0.88
N VAL A 230 -4.03 -12.63 1.30
CA VAL A 230 -5.13 -13.29 2.02
C VAL A 230 -5.43 -12.57 3.33
N ASN A 231 -4.40 -12.21 4.09
CA ASN A 231 -4.58 -11.52 5.36
C ASN A 231 -5.13 -10.10 5.18
N ILE A 232 -4.70 -9.37 4.16
CA ILE A 232 -5.33 -8.11 3.78
C ILE A 232 -6.80 -8.33 3.43
N ALA A 233 -7.13 -9.36 2.65
CA ALA A 233 -8.50 -9.67 2.28
C ALA A 233 -9.39 -9.97 3.49
N ILE A 234 -8.87 -10.70 4.48
CA ILE A 234 -9.56 -10.98 5.74
C ILE A 234 -9.84 -9.68 6.51
N GLU A 235 -8.85 -8.82 6.70
CA GLU A 235 -9.04 -7.56 7.44
C GLU A 235 -9.95 -6.57 6.69
N VAL A 236 -9.86 -6.54 5.36
CA VAL A 236 -10.77 -5.77 4.51
C VAL A 236 -12.20 -6.30 4.62
N ALA A 237 -12.38 -7.61 4.63
CA ALA A 237 -13.69 -8.24 4.77
C ALA A 237 -14.31 -7.97 6.15
N LYS A 238 -13.51 -8.02 7.24
CA LYS A 238 -13.96 -7.64 8.59
C LYS A 238 -14.44 -6.20 8.61
N MET A 239 -13.61 -5.28 8.11
CA MET A 239 -13.96 -3.86 8.05
C MET A 239 -15.26 -3.65 7.24
N ALA A 240 -15.43 -4.35 6.12
CA ALA A 240 -16.63 -4.23 5.31
C ALA A 240 -17.90 -4.64 6.07
N TYR A 241 -17.86 -5.65 6.94
CA TYR A 241 -18.99 -5.97 7.82
C TYR A 241 -19.17 -4.91 8.92
N ASP A 242 -18.09 -4.50 9.58
CA ASP A 242 -18.12 -3.51 10.66
C ASP A 242 -18.70 -2.15 10.21
N GLU A 243 -18.36 -1.71 8.99
CA GLU A 243 -18.84 -0.45 8.40
C GLU A 243 -20.18 -0.61 7.63
N GLY A 244 -20.77 -1.81 7.60
CA GLY A 244 -22.04 -2.08 6.91
C GLY A 244 -21.94 -2.01 5.37
N LEU A 245 -20.74 -2.22 4.82
CA LEU A 245 -20.45 -2.19 3.39
C LEU A 245 -20.56 -3.55 2.71
N ALA A 246 -20.54 -4.65 3.46
CA ALA A 246 -20.66 -6.01 2.94
C ALA A 246 -22.09 -6.34 2.46
N SER A 247 -22.19 -7.12 1.38
CA SER A 247 -23.47 -7.54 0.78
C SER A 247 -23.69 -9.07 0.80
N VAL A 248 -22.69 -9.87 1.20
CA VAL A 248 -22.85 -11.32 1.41
C VAL A 248 -23.47 -11.57 2.77
N TYR A 249 -24.68 -12.16 2.79
CA TYR A 249 -25.43 -12.46 4.02
C TYR A 249 -25.90 -13.92 4.08
N PRO A 250 -25.94 -14.53 5.29
CA PRO A 250 -25.46 -13.99 6.57
C PRO A 250 -23.93 -13.84 6.60
N GLU A 251 -23.40 -13.03 7.54
CA GLU A 251 -21.96 -12.94 7.78
C GLU A 251 -21.38 -14.36 8.02
N PRO A 252 -20.33 -14.78 7.29
CA PRO A 252 -19.71 -16.08 7.49
C PRO A 252 -19.16 -16.24 8.91
N LYS A 253 -19.52 -17.33 9.58
CA LYS A 253 -19.01 -17.64 10.94
C LYS A 253 -17.48 -17.75 11.00
N ASP A 254 -16.86 -18.19 9.91
CA ASP A 254 -15.41 -18.28 9.76
C ASP A 254 -15.02 -17.51 8.49
N LEU A 255 -14.70 -16.23 8.68
CA LEU A 255 -14.36 -15.33 7.59
C LEU A 255 -13.04 -15.72 6.91
N MET A 256 -12.09 -16.27 7.66
CA MET A 256 -10.83 -16.74 7.09
C MET A 256 -11.07 -17.88 6.11
N LYS A 257 -11.82 -18.90 6.54
CA LYS A 257 -12.21 -20.02 5.68
C LYS A 257 -13.03 -19.54 4.49
N HIS A 258 -13.94 -18.58 4.68
CA HIS A 258 -14.71 -17.99 3.58
C HIS A 258 -13.79 -17.36 2.53
N VAL A 259 -12.86 -16.50 2.92
CA VAL A 259 -11.89 -15.88 2.01
C VAL A 259 -11.03 -16.93 1.29
N HIS A 260 -10.52 -17.93 2.02
CA HIS A 260 -9.75 -19.02 1.42
C HIS A 260 -10.53 -19.81 0.36
N ASN A 261 -11.81 -20.07 0.59
CA ASN A 261 -12.67 -20.78 -0.36
C ASN A 261 -12.95 -19.98 -1.65
N GLN A 262 -12.73 -18.66 -1.65
CA GLN A 262 -12.86 -17.81 -2.84
C GLN A 262 -11.57 -17.75 -3.66
N MET A 263 -10.46 -18.29 -3.15
CA MET A 263 -9.19 -18.26 -3.86
C MET A 263 -9.20 -19.21 -5.06
N TYR A 264 -8.59 -18.77 -6.16
CA TYR A 264 -8.37 -19.64 -7.31
C TYR A 264 -7.50 -20.85 -6.94
N ASN A 265 -8.04 -22.05 -7.20
CA ASN A 265 -7.31 -23.31 -7.10
C ASN A 265 -6.68 -23.62 -8.47
N PHE A 266 -5.35 -23.60 -8.54
CA PHE A 266 -4.62 -23.90 -9.77
C PHE A 266 -4.38 -25.40 -9.98
N ASN A 267 -4.85 -26.27 -9.08
CA ASN A 267 -4.80 -27.71 -9.27
C ASN A 267 -5.90 -28.15 -10.24
N TYR A 268 -5.60 -29.18 -11.04
CA TYR A 268 -6.61 -29.78 -11.91
C TYR A 268 -7.74 -30.39 -11.09
N GLU A 269 -8.97 -30.03 -11.45
CA GLU A 269 -10.17 -30.69 -10.95
C GLU A 269 -10.57 -31.84 -11.89
N CYS A 270 -11.27 -32.83 -11.36
CA CYS A 270 -11.72 -33.95 -12.17
C CYS A 270 -12.86 -33.50 -13.09
N SER A 271 -12.65 -33.60 -14.41
CA SER A 271 -13.71 -33.32 -15.40
C SER A 271 -14.72 -34.47 -15.54
N MET A 272 -14.49 -35.61 -14.88
CA MET A 272 -15.41 -36.74 -14.88
C MET A 272 -16.53 -36.51 -13.85
N PRO A 273 -17.75 -36.99 -14.12
CA PRO A 273 -18.84 -36.87 -13.17
C PRO A 273 -18.52 -37.59 -11.86
N VAL A 274 -18.90 -36.98 -10.74
CA VAL A 274 -18.87 -37.65 -9.43
C VAL A 274 -19.97 -38.70 -9.43
N VAL A 275 -19.59 -39.98 -9.33
CA VAL A 275 -20.52 -41.11 -9.22
C VAL A 275 -20.57 -41.60 -7.77
N TRP A 276 -21.74 -42.05 -7.33
CA TRP A 276 -21.93 -42.69 -6.04
C TRP A 276 -22.94 -43.82 -6.17
N ASP A 277 -22.80 -44.85 -5.33
CA ASP A 277 -23.75 -45.96 -5.32
C ASP A 277 -25.08 -45.49 -4.75
N TRP A 278 -26.15 -45.71 -5.51
CA TRP A 278 -27.50 -45.59 -4.99
C TRP A 278 -27.83 -46.86 -4.21
N LYS A 279 -28.25 -46.74 -2.94
CA LYS A 279 -28.85 -47.87 -2.22
C LYS A 279 -30.19 -48.15 -2.90
N PRO A 280 -30.37 -49.30 -3.58
CA PRO A 280 -31.69 -49.65 -4.11
C PRO A 280 -32.64 -49.72 -2.93
N GLU A 281 -33.80 -49.06 -3.00
CA GLU A 281 -34.89 -49.39 -2.08
C GLU A 281 -35.16 -50.90 -2.19
N GLU A 282 -35.32 -51.57 -1.05
CA GLU A 282 -35.77 -52.96 -1.03
C GLU A 282 -37.18 -53.03 -1.62
N LYS A 283 -37.24 -53.20 -2.95
CA LYS A 283 -38.44 -53.42 -3.76
C LYS A 283 -39.38 -52.21 -3.83
N PHE A 284 -39.29 -51.46 -4.92
CA PHE A 284 -40.43 -50.66 -5.38
C PHE A 284 -41.58 -51.62 -5.74
N ASN A 285 -42.76 -51.42 -5.14
CA ASN A 285 -43.98 -52.09 -5.58
C ASN A 285 -44.42 -51.54 -6.93
N VAL A 286 -43.80 -52.02 -8.01
CA VAL A 286 -44.20 -51.70 -9.38
C VAL A 286 -45.41 -52.56 -9.76
N ARG A 287 -46.50 -51.92 -10.21
CA ARG A 287 -47.60 -52.64 -10.86
C ARG A 287 -47.15 -53.05 -12.27
N PRO A 288 -47.46 -54.27 -12.75
CA PRO A 288 -47.20 -54.65 -14.14
C PRO A 288 -47.93 -53.69 -15.08
N ILE A 289 -47.21 -53.11 -16.05
CA ILE A 289 -47.84 -52.35 -17.14
C ILE A 289 -48.52 -53.37 -18.05
N GLN A 290 -49.85 -53.40 -18.06
CA GLN A 290 -50.59 -54.18 -19.05
C GLN A 290 -50.79 -53.34 -20.33
N PRO A 291 -50.51 -53.89 -21.52
CA PRO A 291 -50.81 -53.21 -22.77
C PRO A 291 -52.30 -52.91 -22.87
N VAL A 292 -52.66 -51.71 -23.33
CA VAL A 292 -54.06 -51.40 -23.64
C VAL A 292 -54.54 -52.37 -24.72
N PRO A 293 -55.67 -53.09 -24.53
CA PRO A 293 -56.19 -54.02 -25.53
C PRO A 293 -56.41 -53.31 -26.86
N LYS A 294 -55.97 -53.92 -27.96
CA LYS A 294 -56.05 -53.36 -29.33
C LYS A 294 -57.47 -53.26 -29.91
N ASN A 295 -58.50 -53.58 -29.15
CA ASN A 295 -59.88 -53.58 -29.64
C ASN A 295 -60.68 -52.48 -28.96
N ILE A 296 -60.61 -51.27 -29.54
CA ILE A 296 -61.68 -50.27 -29.50
C ILE A 296 -62.30 -50.25 -30.88
#